data_AF-A0A916UWQ3-F1
#
_entry.id   AF-A0A916UWQ3-F1
#
_cell.length_a   1.000
_cell.length_b   1.000
_cell.length_c   1.000
_cell.angle_alpha   90.00
_cell.angle_beta   90.00
_cell.angle_gamma   90.00
#
_symmetry.space_group_name_H-M   'P 1'
#
loop_
_entity.id
_entity.type
_entity.pdbx_description
1 polymer ?
#
loop_
_entity_poly.entity_id
_entity_poly.type
_entity_poly.pdbx_seq_one_letter_code
_entity_poly.pdbx_strand_id
1 'polypeptide(L)'
;MIDIKFDLRDFERASRQIGGAADQVPFALAGALNTALFNTRKKLVTETWPKSVTVRNRSFLSAALRVETATKGKLEGAIFDSMGRAHLGLHARGGTKRPARGMLAIPTARVRRTARGVAANQKPSMLKRSVRKGNLIFQETGRGKAKRLELMYKLAPMARIKKDVPFVEDFRRSMLAEVRVAFPAAMAKAMRTRR
;
A
#
# COMPACT_ATOMS: atom_id res chain seq x y z
N MET A 1 10.64 1.70 -4.05
CA MET A 1 9.96 1.09 -5.22
C MET A 1 10.02 -0.43 -5.05
N ILE A 2 8.96 -1.19 -5.33
CA ILE A 2 9.08 -2.66 -5.50
C ILE A 2 9.28 -2.83 -7.01
N ASP A 3 10.44 -3.31 -7.41
CA ASP A 3 10.77 -3.58 -8.81
C ASP A 3 10.80 -5.11 -8.97
N ILE A 4 9.84 -5.66 -9.71
CA ILE A 4 9.83 -7.08 -10.08
C ILE A 4 10.00 -7.11 -11.60
N LYS A 5 11.23 -7.30 -12.04
CA LYS A 5 11.58 -7.49 -13.45
C LYS A 5 11.22 -8.92 -13.84
N PHE A 6 10.35 -9.06 -14.84
CA PHE A 6 10.09 -10.35 -15.47
C PHE A 6 11.10 -10.55 -16.60
N ASP A 7 11.83 -11.66 -16.57
CA ASP A 7 12.68 -12.08 -17.68
C ASP A 7 11.81 -12.75 -18.74
N LEU A 8 11.64 -12.07 -19.88
CA LEU A 8 10.75 -12.49 -20.98
C LEU A 8 11.49 -13.28 -22.06
N ARG A 9 12.78 -13.60 -21.87
CA ARG A 9 13.57 -14.33 -22.88
C ARG A 9 13.07 -15.74 -23.14
N ASP A 10 12.50 -16.40 -22.12
CA ASP A 10 11.84 -17.70 -22.29
C ASP A 10 10.52 -17.57 -23.06
N PHE A 11 9.88 -16.40 -22.96
CA PHE A 11 8.66 -16.06 -23.66
C PHE A 11 8.90 -15.78 -25.15
N GLU A 12 9.97 -15.08 -25.50
CA GLU A 12 10.40 -14.88 -26.89
C GLU A 12 10.75 -16.20 -27.58
N ARG A 13 11.33 -17.16 -26.86
CA ARG A 13 11.59 -18.51 -27.40
C ARG A 13 10.30 -19.28 -27.65
N ALA A 14 9.35 -19.26 -26.72
CA ALA A 14 8.03 -19.87 -26.91
C ALA A 14 7.25 -19.19 -28.06
N SER A 15 7.41 -17.87 -28.24
CA SER A 15 6.80 -17.11 -29.33
C SER A 15 7.25 -17.56 -30.73
N ARG A 16 8.48 -18.02 -30.90
CA ARG A 16 8.98 -18.52 -32.20
C ARG A 16 8.29 -19.82 -32.61
N GLN A 17 7.79 -20.61 -31.67
CA GLN A 17 6.99 -21.81 -31.95
C GLN A 17 5.55 -21.47 -32.38
N ILE A 18 5.06 -20.26 -32.13
CA ILE A 18 3.67 -19.85 -32.39
C ILE A 18 3.45 -19.40 -33.85
N GLY A 19 4.48 -19.42 -34.71
CA GLY A 19 4.30 -19.21 -36.16
C GLY A 19 3.85 -17.79 -36.51
N GLY A 20 4.79 -16.91 -36.79
CA GLY A 20 4.52 -15.59 -37.36
C GLY A 20 3.83 -14.57 -36.44
N ALA A 21 3.47 -14.88 -35.20
CA ALA A 21 2.76 -13.97 -34.27
C ALA A 21 3.66 -13.15 -33.31
N ALA A 22 4.98 -13.14 -33.55
CA ALA A 22 5.95 -12.53 -32.64
C ALA A 22 5.72 -11.01 -32.43
N ASP A 23 5.20 -10.32 -33.45
CA ASP A 23 4.82 -8.92 -33.40
C ASP A 23 3.67 -8.62 -32.43
N GLN A 24 2.81 -9.60 -32.14
CA GLN A 24 1.65 -9.45 -31.27
C GLN A 24 1.94 -9.77 -29.81
N VAL A 25 3.06 -10.44 -29.52
CA VAL A 25 3.44 -10.84 -28.16
C VAL A 25 3.57 -9.65 -27.20
N PRO A 26 4.21 -8.52 -27.55
CA PRO A 26 4.27 -7.37 -26.66
C PRO A 26 2.89 -6.79 -26.32
N PHE A 27 1.95 -6.80 -27.27
CA PHE A 27 0.58 -6.33 -27.04
C PHE A 27 -0.19 -7.27 -26.11
N ALA A 28 -0.09 -8.58 -26.37
CA ALA A 28 -0.70 -9.61 -25.55
C ALA A 28 -0.18 -9.55 -24.11
N LEU A 29 1.14 -9.42 -23.96
CA LEU A 29 1.77 -9.37 -22.65
C LEU A 29 1.43 -8.09 -21.90
N ALA A 30 1.45 -6.92 -22.54
CA ALA A 30 1.00 -5.68 -21.90
C ALA A 30 -0.47 -5.79 -21.43
N GLY A 31 -1.35 -6.39 -22.25
CA GLY A 31 -2.74 -6.64 -21.89
C GLY A 31 -2.88 -7.60 -20.69
N ALA A 32 -2.13 -8.69 -20.68
CA ALA A 32 -2.12 -9.67 -19.59
C ALA A 32 -1.60 -9.05 -18.29
N LEU A 33 -0.50 -8.30 -18.35
CA LEU A 33 0.09 -7.58 -17.21
C LEU A 33 -0.91 -6.59 -16.62
N ASN A 34 -1.60 -5.81 -17.45
CA ASN A 34 -2.57 -4.83 -16.97
C ASN A 34 -3.75 -5.51 -16.27
N THR A 35 -4.33 -6.56 -16.86
CA THR A 35 -5.39 -7.35 -16.22
C THR A 35 -4.92 -7.91 -14.87
N ALA A 36 -3.72 -8.50 -14.84
CA ALA A 36 -3.14 -9.06 -13.64
C ALA A 36 -2.89 -8.00 -12.55
N LEU A 37 -2.44 -6.81 -12.91
CA LEU A 37 -2.23 -5.70 -11.98
C LEU A 37 -3.55 -5.25 -11.35
N PHE A 38 -4.63 -5.10 -12.12
CA PHE A 38 -5.93 -4.71 -11.58
C PHE A 38 -6.53 -5.79 -10.66
N ASN A 39 -6.44 -7.06 -11.05
CA ASN A 39 -6.90 -8.19 -10.23
C ASN A 39 -6.08 -8.32 -8.95
N THR A 40 -4.76 -8.22 -9.04
CA THR A 40 -3.86 -8.24 -7.88
C THR A 40 -4.14 -7.07 -6.96
N ARG A 41 -4.32 -5.84 -7.49
CA ARG A 41 -4.71 -4.68 -6.68
C ARG A 41 -6.01 -4.96 -5.93
N LYS A 42 -7.03 -5.52 -6.60
CA LYS A 42 -8.30 -5.88 -5.96
C LYS A 42 -8.05 -6.84 -4.79
N LYS A 43 -7.27 -7.91 -5.00
CA LYS A 43 -6.92 -8.88 -3.96
C LYS A 43 -6.19 -8.25 -2.77
N LEU A 44 -5.20 -7.38 -3.02
CA LEU A 44 -4.49 -6.69 -1.94
C LEU A 44 -5.45 -5.81 -1.09
N VAL A 45 -6.44 -5.20 -1.74
CA VAL A 45 -7.44 -4.34 -1.10
C VAL A 45 -8.48 -5.15 -0.31
N THR A 46 -8.99 -6.24 -0.88
CA THR A 46 -10.14 -6.97 -0.31
C THR A 46 -9.74 -8.10 0.62
N GLU A 47 -8.53 -8.66 0.47
CA GLU A 47 -8.10 -9.83 1.23
C GLU A 47 -6.87 -9.54 2.08
N THR A 48 -5.75 -9.13 1.46
CA THR A 48 -4.46 -8.98 2.17
C THR A 48 -4.56 -7.97 3.31
N TRP A 49 -5.08 -6.79 3.02
CA TRP A 49 -5.14 -5.72 4.01
C TRP A 49 -6.09 -5.97 5.18
N PRO A 50 -7.35 -6.38 4.96
CA PRO A 50 -8.26 -6.68 6.06
C PRO A 50 -7.80 -7.84 6.96
N LYS A 51 -7.00 -8.79 6.43
CA LYS A 51 -6.43 -9.89 7.22
C LYS A 51 -5.28 -9.43 8.13
N SER A 52 -4.53 -8.41 7.73
CA SER A 52 -3.34 -7.95 8.47
C SER A 52 -3.61 -6.83 9.47
N VAL A 53 -4.66 -6.03 9.29
CA VAL A 53 -4.89 -4.85 10.13
C VAL A 53 -6.36 -4.64 10.50
N THR A 54 -6.59 -3.94 11.62
CA THR A 54 -7.93 -3.43 11.94
C THR A 54 -8.33 -2.28 11.02
N VAL A 55 -9.17 -2.59 10.03
CA VAL A 55 -9.64 -1.63 9.02
C VAL A 55 -10.69 -0.67 9.62
N ARG A 56 -10.31 0.60 9.81
CA ARG A 56 -11.24 1.67 10.21
C ARG A 56 -11.87 2.41 9.03
N ASN A 57 -11.23 2.35 7.86
CA ASN A 57 -11.73 2.95 6.63
C ASN A 57 -11.61 1.94 5.49
N ARG A 58 -12.74 1.40 5.04
CA ARG A 58 -12.78 0.37 3.99
C ARG A 58 -12.35 0.91 2.62
N SER A 59 -12.56 2.19 2.33
CA SER A 59 -12.19 2.78 1.04
C SER A 59 -10.73 3.25 0.97
N PHE A 60 -10.04 3.34 2.11
CA PHE A 60 -8.68 3.90 2.18
C PHE A 60 -7.71 3.19 1.25
N LEU A 61 -7.60 1.86 1.34
CA LEU A 61 -6.57 1.16 0.57
C LEU A 61 -6.89 1.15 -0.93
N SER A 62 -8.17 1.08 -1.31
CA SER A 62 -8.59 1.26 -2.71
C SER A 62 -8.16 2.64 -3.21
N ALA A 63 -8.37 3.71 -2.43
CA ALA A 63 -7.97 5.05 -2.85
C ALA A 63 -6.45 5.23 -2.90
N ALA A 64 -5.71 4.61 -1.98
CA ALA A 64 -4.25 4.73 -1.86
C ALA A 64 -3.50 3.97 -2.96
N LEU A 65 -3.86 2.71 -3.23
CA LEU A 65 -3.18 1.90 -4.22
C LEU A 65 -3.64 2.28 -5.63
N ARG A 66 -2.68 2.66 -6.48
CA ARG A 66 -2.88 2.94 -7.90
C ARG A 66 -2.03 1.99 -8.75
N VAL A 67 -2.47 1.80 -9.99
CA VAL A 67 -1.79 0.95 -10.97
C VAL A 67 -1.10 1.84 -11.99
N GLU A 68 0.20 1.62 -12.19
CA GLU A 68 0.95 2.04 -13.36
C GLU A 68 0.87 0.90 -14.38
N THR A 69 0.29 1.18 -15.55
CA THR A 69 0.02 0.18 -16.58
C THR A 69 1.23 -0.09 -17.45
N ALA A 70 1.39 -1.36 -17.85
CA ALA A 70 2.32 -1.78 -18.88
C ALA A 70 1.84 -1.36 -20.27
N THR A 71 2.80 -1.13 -21.16
CA THR A 71 2.57 -0.85 -22.59
C THR A 71 3.42 -1.79 -23.44
N LYS A 72 3.14 -1.88 -24.74
CA LYS A 72 3.95 -2.70 -25.66
C LYS A 72 5.44 -2.32 -25.70
N GLY A 73 5.77 -1.05 -25.45
CA GLY A 73 7.14 -0.55 -25.40
C GLY A 73 7.78 -0.57 -24.01
N LYS A 74 6.96 -0.77 -22.97
CA LYS A 74 7.39 -0.87 -21.56
C LYS A 74 6.56 -1.98 -20.90
N LEU A 75 7.07 -3.21 -20.97
CA LEU A 75 6.42 -4.43 -20.47
C LEU A 75 6.58 -4.58 -18.95
N GLU A 76 6.42 -3.46 -18.25
CA GLU A 76 6.55 -3.33 -16.80
C GLU A 76 5.36 -2.51 -16.30
N GLY A 77 4.85 -2.90 -15.14
CA GLY A 77 3.83 -2.13 -14.45
C GLY A 77 3.92 -2.35 -12.95
N ALA A 78 3.29 -1.47 -12.19
CA ALA A 78 3.47 -1.43 -10.74
C ALA A 78 2.17 -1.09 -10.03
N ILE A 79 2.06 -1.56 -8.79
CA ILE A 79 1.09 -1.06 -7.83
C ILE A 79 1.84 -0.18 -6.83
N PHE A 80 1.42 1.08 -6.71
CA PHE A 80 2.09 2.05 -5.85
C PHE A 80 1.11 2.77 -4.91
N ASP A 81 1.62 3.25 -3.79
CA ASP A 81 0.87 4.13 -2.87
C ASP A 81 0.93 5.56 -3.38
N SER A 82 -0.18 6.02 -3.95
CA SER A 82 -0.35 7.37 -4.48
C SER A 82 -0.58 8.43 -3.39
N MET A 83 -1.03 8.02 -2.21
CA MET A 83 -1.40 8.95 -1.14
C MET A 83 -0.26 9.21 -0.16
N GLY A 84 0.75 8.34 -0.10
CA GLY A 84 1.87 8.43 0.85
C GLY A 84 1.41 8.39 2.31
N ARG A 85 0.22 7.84 2.57
CA ARG A 85 -0.42 7.82 3.89
C ARG A 85 -0.23 6.47 4.56
N ALA A 86 -0.35 6.45 5.89
CA ALA A 86 -0.24 5.25 6.71
C ALA A 86 1.10 4.47 6.59
N HIS A 87 2.09 4.99 5.86
CA HIS A 87 3.39 4.34 5.67
C HIS A 87 3.29 2.90 5.17
N LEU A 88 2.45 2.65 4.15
CA LEU A 88 2.23 1.30 3.60
C LEU A 88 3.54 0.60 3.23
N GLY A 89 4.55 1.32 2.74
CA GLY A 89 5.87 0.77 2.46
C GLY A 89 6.62 0.23 3.70
N LEU A 90 6.43 0.84 4.87
CA LEU A 90 7.01 0.36 6.14
C LEU A 90 6.24 -0.85 6.67
N HIS A 91 4.92 -0.92 6.46
CA HIS A 91 4.14 -2.12 6.78
C HIS A 91 4.51 -3.31 5.87
N ALA A 92 4.87 -3.04 4.60
CA ALA A 92 5.29 -4.05 3.64
C ALA A 92 6.68 -4.64 3.89
N ARG A 93 7.64 -3.83 4.38
CA ARG A 93 9.05 -4.23 4.52
C ARG A 93 9.56 -4.26 5.96
N GLY A 94 8.80 -3.68 6.89
CA GLY A 94 9.31 -3.30 8.19
C GLY A 94 10.26 -2.10 8.11
N GLY A 95 10.64 -1.58 9.27
CA GLY A 95 11.67 -0.56 9.37
C GLY A 95 11.44 0.41 10.52
N THR A 96 12.22 1.49 10.52
CA THR A 96 12.15 2.51 11.56
C THR A 96 11.57 3.80 10.98
N LYS A 97 10.40 4.19 11.49
CA LYS A 97 9.82 5.50 11.20
C LYS A 97 10.60 6.57 11.96
N ARG A 98 11.05 7.57 11.23
CA ARG A 98 11.66 8.80 11.77
C ARG A 98 10.72 9.99 11.53
N PRO A 99 10.65 10.96 12.45
CA PRO A 99 9.91 12.20 12.24
C PRO A 99 10.62 13.05 11.18
N ALA A 100 9.85 13.82 10.41
CA ALA A 100 10.44 14.83 9.53
C ALA A 100 11.06 15.99 10.32
N ARG A 101 10.45 16.35 11.45
CA ARG A 101 10.92 17.36 12.41
C ARG A 101 10.47 16.98 13.83
N GLY A 102 11.25 17.34 14.84
CA GLY A 102 10.92 17.11 16.24
C GLY A 102 10.82 15.62 16.60
N MET A 103 9.79 15.25 17.36
CA MET A 103 9.55 13.87 17.80
C MET A 103 8.23 13.31 17.26
N LEU A 104 8.15 11.98 17.14
CA LEU A 104 6.91 11.29 16.83
C LEU A 104 5.99 11.30 18.04
N ALA A 105 4.76 11.79 17.86
CA ALA A 105 3.70 11.67 18.84
C ALA A 105 2.99 10.32 18.70
N ILE A 106 3.21 9.42 19.65
CA ILE A 106 2.58 8.10 19.72
C ILE A 106 1.34 8.22 20.62
N PRO A 107 0.12 8.08 20.07
CA PRO A 107 -1.10 8.20 20.85
C PRO A 107 -1.26 7.05 21.86
N THR A 108 -1.76 7.35 23.04
CA THR A 108 -2.24 6.33 24.00
C THR A 108 -3.66 5.87 23.66
N ALA A 109 -4.19 4.90 24.41
CA ALA A 109 -5.57 4.43 24.26
C ALA A 109 -6.64 5.52 24.50
N ARG A 110 -6.29 6.62 25.20
CA ARG A 110 -7.19 7.77 25.46
C ARG A 110 -7.45 8.63 24.22
N VAL A 111 -6.55 8.57 23.24
CA VAL A 111 -6.69 9.31 21.98
C VAL A 111 -7.58 8.51 21.02
N ARG A 112 -8.71 9.09 20.64
CA ARG A 112 -9.66 8.47 19.73
C ARG A 112 -9.10 8.45 18.30
N ARG A 113 -9.11 7.26 17.70
CA ARG A 113 -8.74 7.03 16.29
C ARG A 113 -9.99 6.80 15.45
N THR A 114 -10.19 7.65 14.46
CA THR A 114 -11.26 7.58 13.46
C THR A 114 -10.76 6.99 12.14
N ALA A 115 -11.64 6.89 11.14
CA ALA A 115 -11.30 6.52 9.77
C ALA A 115 -10.20 7.40 9.13
N ARG A 116 -9.99 8.63 9.63
CA ARG A 116 -8.98 9.58 9.14
C ARG A 116 -7.73 9.66 10.04
N GLY A 117 -7.59 8.75 11.00
CA GLY A 117 -6.51 8.78 12.00
C GLY A 117 -6.96 9.41 13.31
N VAL A 118 -6.08 10.14 13.99
CA VAL A 118 -6.41 10.81 15.26
C VAL A 118 -7.51 11.87 15.04
N ALA A 119 -8.50 11.92 15.93
CA ALA A 119 -9.55 12.94 15.89
C ALA A 119 -8.95 14.36 15.91
N ALA A 120 -9.49 15.28 15.09
CA ALA A 120 -8.86 16.57 14.84
C ALA A 120 -8.60 17.39 16.12
N ASN A 121 -9.57 17.40 17.04
CA ASN A 121 -9.50 18.06 18.35
C ASN A 121 -8.58 17.37 19.37
N GLN A 122 -8.06 16.18 19.05
CA GLN A 122 -7.14 15.43 19.89
C GLN A 122 -5.74 15.34 19.30
N LYS A 123 -5.49 15.96 18.13
CA LYS A 123 -4.12 16.10 17.61
C LYS A 123 -3.27 16.87 18.62
N PRO A 124 -1.96 16.58 18.74
CA PRO A 124 -1.11 17.22 19.75
C PRO A 124 -1.21 18.76 19.79
N SER A 125 -1.23 19.42 18.64
CA SER A 125 -1.35 20.89 18.53
C SER A 125 -2.73 21.45 18.85
N MET A 126 -3.76 20.61 18.88
CA MET A 126 -5.17 21.02 19.10
C MET A 126 -5.67 20.65 20.50
N LEU A 127 -4.86 19.97 21.32
CA LEU A 127 -5.23 19.61 22.68
C LEU A 127 -5.36 20.86 23.55
N LYS A 128 -6.59 21.16 23.95
CA LYS A 128 -6.89 22.24 24.91
C LYS A 128 -6.31 21.92 26.28
N ARG A 129 -5.73 22.92 26.95
CA ARG A 129 -5.12 22.80 28.30
C ARG A 129 -4.14 21.63 28.37
N SER A 130 -3.27 21.54 27.36
CA SER A 130 -2.24 20.52 27.32
C SER A 130 -0.97 20.99 28.03
N VAL A 131 -0.30 20.04 28.69
CA VAL A 131 0.97 20.28 29.38
C VAL A 131 1.95 19.24 28.88
N ARG A 132 3.15 19.68 28.49
CA ARG A 132 4.25 18.79 28.14
C ARG A 132 5.15 18.62 29.36
N LYS A 133 5.43 17.37 29.75
CA LYS A 133 6.40 17.03 30.79
C LYS A 133 7.38 16.01 30.23
N GLY A 134 8.60 16.46 29.95
CA GLY A 134 9.62 15.67 29.24
C GLY A 134 9.13 15.19 27.87
N ASN A 135 9.10 13.86 27.70
CA ASN A 135 8.68 13.19 26.47
C ASN A 135 7.20 12.79 26.47
N LEU A 136 6.37 13.44 27.29
CA LEU A 136 4.95 13.12 27.41
C LEU A 136 4.09 14.38 27.21
N ILE A 137 2.93 14.21 26.56
CA ILE A 137 1.91 15.26 26.44
C ILE A 137 0.67 14.82 27.21
N PHE A 138 0.31 15.61 28.20
CA PHE A 138 -0.88 15.45 29.02
C PHE A 138 -1.96 16.43 28.61
N GLN A 139 -3.22 16.06 28.81
CA GLN A 139 -4.36 16.97 28.74
C GLN A 139 -5.00 17.08 30.12
N GLU A 140 -5.26 18.31 30.55
CA GLU A 140 -6.02 18.55 31.76
C GLU A 140 -7.51 18.28 31.53
N THR A 141 -8.06 17.37 32.32
CA THR A 141 -9.48 16.99 32.33
C THR A 141 -10.10 17.21 33.72
N GLY A 142 -11.43 17.26 33.78
CA GLY A 142 -12.16 17.56 35.01
C GLY A 142 -12.27 19.06 35.33
N ARG A 143 -12.87 19.36 36.49
CA ARG A 143 -13.07 20.72 37.03
C ARG A 143 -12.86 20.71 38.55
N GLY A 144 -12.37 21.82 39.10
CA GLY A 144 -12.17 21.99 40.55
C GLY A 144 -11.30 20.88 41.15
N LYS A 145 -11.76 20.30 42.26
CA LYS A 145 -11.07 19.20 42.97
C LYS A 145 -10.94 17.90 42.14
N ALA A 146 -11.72 17.73 41.07
CA ALA A 146 -11.64 16.58 40.16
C ALA A 146 -10.69 16.79 38.96
N LYS A 147 -9.91 17.88 38.96
CA LYS A 147 -8.92 18.18 37.93
C LYS A 147 -7.82 17.12 37.95
N ARG A 148 -7.52 16.54 36.79
CA ARG A 148 -6.46 15.55 36.62
C ARG A 148 -5.76 15.68 35.28
N LEU A 149 -4.56 15.14 35.19
CA LEU A 149 -3.78 15.07 33.96
C LEU A 149 -3.94 13.69 33.32
N GLU A 150 -4.49 13.66 32.11
CA GLU A 150 -4.61 12.43 31.33
C GLU A 150 -3.47 12.37 30.29
N LEU A 151 -2.73 11.26 30.27
CA LEU A 151 -1.66 11.07 29.31
C LEU A 151 -2.22 10.80 27.91
N MET A 152 -1.98 11.73 26.99
CA MET A 152 -2.48 11.66 25.61
C MET A 152 -1.44 11.08 24.64
N TYR A 153 -0.18 11.51 24.75
CA TYR A 153 0.88 11.08 23.83
C TYR A 153 2.20 10.79 24.54
N LYS A 154 2.90 9.77 24.04
CA LYS A 154 4.33 9.57 24.26
C LYS A 154 5.10 10.09 23.05
N LEU A 155 6.10 10.93 23.30
CA LEU A 155 7.01 11.45 22.30
C LEU A 155 8.21 10.51 22.19
N ALA A 156 8.54 10.11 20.96
CA ALA A 156 9.69 9.26 20.68
C ALA A 156 10.50 9.81 19.50
N PRO A 157 11.84 9.71 19.53
CA PRO A 157 12.68 10.15 18.41
C PRO A 157 12.49 9.25 17.18
N MET A 158 12.09 8.00 17.38
CA MET A 158 11.79 7.04 16.32
C MET A 158 10.82 5.97 16.79
N ALA A 159 10.18 5.27 15.85
CA ALA A 159 9.30 4.15 16.14
C ALA A 159 9.54 3.00 15.15
N ARG A 160 9.70 1.78 15.66
CA ARG A 160 9.81 0.59 14.81
C ARG A 160 8.43 0.16 14.32
N ILE A 161 8.30 0.00 13.01
CA ILE A 161 7.14 -0.58 12.35
C ILE A 161 7.54 -1.99 11.90
N LYS A 162 6.75 -2.99 12.30
CA LYS A 162 6.99 -4.38 11.91
C LYS A 162 6.54 -4.59 10.46
N LYS A 163 7.13 -5.60 9.81
CA LYS A 163 6.59 -6.13 8.56
C LYS A 163 5.35 -6.96 8.90
N ASP A 164 4.19 -6.32 8.87
CA ASP A 164 2.91 -6.89 9.34
C ASP A 164 1.88 -7.07 8.20
N VAL A 165 2.13 -6.50 7.02
CA VAL A 165 1.30 -6.69 5.84
C VAL A 165 2.10 -7.36 4.73
N PRO A 166 1.74 -8.57 4.27
CA PRO A 166 2.49 -9.34 3.28
C PRO A 166 2.25 -8.84 1.84
N PHE A 167 2.31 -7.52 1.62
CA PHE A 167 2.04 -6.91 0.32
C PHE A 167 2.97 -7.45 -0.78
N VAL A 168 4.25 -7.64 -0.48
CA VAL A 168 5.26 -8.07 -1.46
C VAL A 168 5.00 -9.52 -1.89
N GLU A 169 4.78 -10.39 -0.91
CA GLU A 169 4.54 -11.81 -1.10
C GLU A 169 3.23 -12.06 -1.85
N ASP A 170 2.15 -11.42 -1.39
CA ASP A 170 0.84 -11.57 -2.01
C ASP A 170 0.80 -10.97 -3.41
N PHE A 171 1.50 -9.84 -3.64
CA PHE A 171 1.67 -9.27 -4.97
C PHE A 171 2.35 -10.26 -5.91
N ARG A 172 3.53 -10.78 -5.53
CA ARG A 172 4.29 -11.71 -6.38
C ARG A 172 3.47 -12.95 -6.71
N ARG A 173 2.84 -13.56 -5.71
CA ARG A 173 2.02 -14.77 -5.89
C ARG A 173 0.81 -14.50 -6.78
N SER A 174 0.09 -13.40 -6.53
CA SER A 174 -1.10 -13.05 -7.31
C SER A 174 -0.76 -12.67 -8.74
N MET A 175 0.26 -11.83 -8.96
CA MET A 175 0.67 -11.41 -10.29
C MET A 175 1.05 -12.60 -11.18
N LEU A 176 1.86 -13.53 -10.67
CA LEU A 176 2.27 -14.71 -11.43
C LEU A 176 1.06 -15.58 -11.84
N ALA A 177 0.11 -15.78 -10.93
CA ALA A 177 -1.09 -16.55 -11.21
C ALA A 177 -1.97 -15.85 -12.24
N GLU A 178 -2.25 -14.56 -12.03
CA GLU A 178 -3.15 -13.78 -12.89
C GLU A 178 -2.59 -13.56 -14.30
N VAL A 179 -1.28 -13.34 -14.45
CA VAL A 179 -0.66 -13.22 -15.79
C VAL A 179 -0.82 -14.52 -16.57
N ARG A 180 -0.58 -15.68 -15.95
CA ARG A 180 -0.74 -16.98 -16.60
C ARG A 180 -2.17 -17.22 -17.07
N VAL A 181 -3.15 -16.80 -16.27
CA VAL A 181 -4.58 -16.91 -16.61
C VAL A 181 -4.98 -15.91 -17.70
N ALA A 182 -4.49 -14.66 -17.63
CA ALA A 182 -4.89 -13.60 -18.54
C ALA A 182 -4.21 -13.68 -19.92
N PHE A 183 -3.01 -14.27 -20.00
CA PHE A 183 -2.21 -14.25 -21.22
C PHE A 183 -2.89 -14.88 -22.44
N PRO A 184 -3.50 -16.08 -22.38
CA PRO A 184 -4.13 -16.69 -23.56
C PRO A 184 -5.23 -15.80 -24.17
N ALA A 185 -6.08 -15.21 -23.33
CA ALA A 185 -7.14 -14.31 -23.78
C ALA A 185 -6.57 -13.01 -24.37
N ALA A 186 -5.50 -12.47 -23.77
CA ALA A 186 -4.82 -11.29 -24.29
C ALA A 186 -4.13 -11.56 -25.64
N MET A 187 -3.55 -12.75 -25.82
CA MET A 187 -2.95 -13.19 -27.09
C MET A 187 -4.00 -13.35 -28.18
N ALA A 188 -5.13 -14.02 -27.88
CA ALA A 188 -6.24 -14.14 -28.82
C ALA A 188 -6.77 -12.77 -29.26
N LYS A 189 -6.88 -11.81 -28.32
CA LYS A 189 -7.28 -10.44 -28.63
C LYS A 189 -6.26 -9.72 -29.53
N ALA A 190 -4.97 -9.83 -29.22
CA ALA A 190 -3.91 -9.20 -30.01
C ALA A 190 -3.91 -9.73 -31.47
N MET A 191 -4.03 -11.06 -31.63
CA MET A 191 -4.12 -11.70 -32.94
C MET A 191 -5.35 -11.25 -33.76
N ARG A 192 -6.51 -11.06 -33.12
CA ARG A 192 -7.71 -10.53 -33.80
C ARG A 192 -7.54 -9.10 -34.30
N THR A 193 -6.69 -8.31 -33.65
CA THR A 193 -6.44 -6.91 -34.02
C THR A 193 -5.20 -6.73 -34.89
N ARG A 194 -4.53 -7.84 -35.24
CA ARG A 194 -3.39 -7.85 -36.15
C ARG A 194 -3.87 -7.42 -37.53
N ARG A 195 -3.21 -6.41 -38.10
CA ARG A 195 -3.43 -5.92 -39.47
C ARG A 195 -2.25 -6.32 -40.32
#